data_AF-A0A6A5WRJ9-F1
#
_entry.id   AF-A0A6A5WRJ9-F1
#
_cell.length_a   1.000
_cell.length_b   1.000
_cell.length_c   1.000
_cell.angle_alpha   90.00
_cell.angle_beta   90.00
_cell.angle_gamma   90.00
#
_symmetry.space_group_name_H-M   'P 1'
#
loop_
_entity.id
_entity.type
_entity.pdbx_description
1 polymer ?
#
loop_
_entity_poly.entity_id
_entity_poly.type
_entity_poly.pdbx_seq_one_letter_code
_entity_poly.pdbx_strand_id
1 'polypeptide(L)'
;NPPFDPIPTFHEITIFLRWFVRTRLGLLEACITYQTAECRLKNLKRAIQIHTHYTYSSLENRKFAHFIKTNLPIEENLSTDARPRPIAPLAVAEDLITFLWRCDEYEYPSSRSRLQLIFCIIIFAFLGTRPGEIIDYESYGAVNEGLQYQDLELFRNSTLEYKGFVLHIWLRN
;
A
#
# COMPACT_ATOMS: atom_id res chain seq x y z
N ASN A 1 -5.21 34.82 8.54
CA ASN A 1 -6.41 34.17 7.97
C ASN A 1 -6.37 32.69 8.29
N PRO A 2 -7.47 32.09 8.75
CA PRO A 2 -7.53 30.63 8.91
C PRO A 2 -7.27 29.97 7.55
N PRO A 3 -6.57 28.81 7.52
CA PRO A 3 -6.31 28.10 6.28
C PRO A 3 -7.63 27.68 5.63
N PHE A 4 -7.74 27.88 4.31
CA PHE A 4 -8.93 27.52 3.50
C PHE A 4 -10.21 28.30 3.83
N ASP A 5 -10.06 29.59 4.18
CA ASP A 5 -11.17 30.54 4.30
C ASP A 5 -11.02 31.67 3.27
N PRO A 6 -11.87 31.75 2.23
CA PRO A 6 -13.04 30.90 1.98
C PRO A 6 -12.68 29.47 1.54
N ILE A 7 -13.65 28.55 1.68
CA ILE A 7 -13.50 27.14 1.27
C ILE A 7 -13.17 27.08 -0.22
N PRO A 8 -12.10 26.37 -0.63
CA PRO A 8 -11.72 26.26 -2.03
C PRO A 8 -12.85 25.70 -2.90
N THR A 9 -13.18 26.43 -3.94
CA THR A 9 -14.16 26.03 -4.94
C THR A 9 -13.59 24.93 -5.85
N PHE A 10 -14.47 24.27 -6.61
CA PHE A 10 -14.07 23.35 -7.67
C PHE A 10 -13.05 24.00 -8.65
N HIS A 11 -13.24 25.28 -8.98
CA HIS A 11 -12.36 25.98 -9.90
C HIS A 11 -10.95 26.17 -9.32
N GLU A 12 -10.83 26.61 -8.07
CA GLU A 12 -9.53 26.80 -7.42
C GLU A 12 -8.77 25.47 -7.26
N ILE A 13 -9.49 24.40 -6.93
CA ILE A 13 -8.89 23.06 -6.86
C ILE A 13 -8.42 22.59 -8.23
N THR A 14 -9.17 22.81 -9.31
CA THR A 14 -8.74 22.40 -10.66
C THR A 14 -7.53 23.21 -11.14
N ILE A 15 -7.46 24.51 -10.85
CA ILE A 15 -6.25 25.32 -11.10
C ILE A 15 -5.05 24.75 -10.35
N PHE A 16 -5.21 24.46 -9.05
CA PHE A 16 -4.14 23.88 -8.24
C PHE A 16 -3.68 22.53 -8.80
N LEU A 17 -4.60 21.65 -9.21
CA LEU A 17 -4.26 20.36 -9.77
C LEU A 17 -3.52 20.49 -11.10
N ARG A 18 -3.90 21.41 -11.98
CA ARG A 18 -3.16 21.69 -13.23
C ARG A 18 -1.75 22.17 -12.93
N TRP A 19 -1.60 23.14 -12.03
CA TRP A 19 -0.29 23.61 -11.59
C TRP A 19 0.55 22.46 -11.00
N PHE A 20 -0.06 21.60 -10.19
CA PHE A 20 0.62 20.45 -9.58
C PHE A 20 1.10 19.45 -10.65
N VAL A 21 0.30 19.16 -11.67
CA VAL A 21 0.69 18.28 -12.78
C VAL A 21 1.85 18.88 -13.57
N ARG A 22 1.76 20.17 -13.93
CA ARG A 22 2.75 20.85 -14.77
C ARG A 22 4.11 21.06 -14.09
N THR A 23 4.11 21.23 -12.77
CA THR A 23 5.34 21.52 -12.00
C THR A 23 6.04 20.29 -11.47
N ARG A 24 5.40 19.12 -11.52
CA ARG A 24 5.95 17.87 -11.00
C ARG A 24 6.45 17.00 -12.14
N LEU A 25 7.71 16.61 -12.02
CA LEU A 25 8.27 15.55 -12.84
C LEU A 25 7.74 14.20 -12.33
N GLY A 26 7.32 13.35 -13.27
CA GLY A 26 6.99 11.97 -12.96
C GLY A 26 8.25 11.18 -12.56
N LEU A 27 8.05 10.13 -11.76
CA LEU A 27 9.11 9.18 -11.42
C LEU A 27 9.46 8.23 -12.58
N LEU A 28 8.52 8.03 -13.50
CA LEU A 28 8.62 7.08 -14.62
C LEU A 28 8.66 7.80 -15.97
N GLU A 29 7.87 8.85 -16.09
CA GLU A 29 7.72 9.67 -17.30
C GLU A 29 7.97 11.14 -16.96
N ALA A 30 8.09 11.98 -17.99
CA ALA A 30 8.22 13.43 -17.80
C ALA A 30 7.05 14.02 -16.98
N CYS A 31 5.86 13.43 -17.08
CA CYS A 31 4.64 13.85 -16.38
C CYS A 31 4.26 12.87 -15.26
N ILE A 32 3.62 13.38 -14.20
CA ILE A 32 3.04 12.53 -13.15
C ILE A 32 1.88 11.67 -13.68
N THR A 33 1.49 10.64 -12.92
CA THR A 33 0.34 9.79 -13.27
C THR A 33 -0.96 10.35 -12.72
N TYR A 34 -2.10 9.99 -13.33
CA TYR A 34 -3.42 10.43 -12.84
C TYR A 34 -3.68 9.94 -11.40
N GLN A 35 -3.17 8.76 -11.02
CA GLN A 35 -3.30 8.23 -9.65
C GLN A 35 -2.59 9.13 -8.64
N THR A 36 -1.46 9.72 -9.03
CA THR A 36 -0.72 10.66 -8.18
C THR A 36 -1.54 11.93 -7.97
N ALA A 37 -2.16 12.47 -9.02
CA ALA A 37 -3.06 13.62 -8.91
C ALA A 37 -4.32 13.30 -8.06
N GLU A 38 -4.89 12.09 -8.20
CA GLU A 38 -6.01 11.63 -7.38
C GLU A 38 -5.66 11.52 -5.90
N CYS A 39 -4.50 10.92 -5.58
CA CYS A 39 -4.00 10.85 -4.22
C CYS A 39 -3.77 12.25 -3.64
N ARG A 40 -3.22 13.17 -4.45
CA ARG A 40 -3.02 14.55 -4.03
C ARG A 40 -4.35 15.25 -3.71
N LEU A 41 -5.38 15.06 -4.53
CA LEU A 41 -6.71 15.59 -4.25
C LEU A 41 -7.30 15.01 -2.96
N LYS A 42 -7.19 13.69 -2.74
CA LYS A 42 -7.67 13.04 -1.50
C LYS A 42 -7.03 13.67 -0.27
N ASN A 43 -5.71 13.89 -0.30
CA ASN A 43 -4.98 14.52 0.79
C ASN A 43 -5.38 15.99 0.99
N LEU A 44 -5.57 16.75 -0.09
CA LEU A 44 -6.01 18.14 -0.02
C LEU A 44 -7.42 18.25 0.60
N LYS A 45 -8.37 17.42 0.14
CA LYS A 45 -9.72 17.38 0.70
C LYS A 45 -9.72 17.01 2.18
N ARG A 46 -8.85 16.07 2.58
CA ARG A 46 -8.67 15.71 3.99
C ARG A 46 -8.16 16.89 4.81
N ALA A 47 -7.17 17.63 4.30
CA ALA A 47 -6.66 18.83 4.97
C ALA A 47 -7.76 19.90 5.12
N ILE A 48 -8.53 20.16 4.06
CA ILE A 48 -9.66 21.09 4.09
C ILE A 48 -10.68 20.65 5.15
N GLN A 49 -11.05 19.37 5.17
CA GLN A 49 -11.97 18.82 6.17
C GLN A 49 -11.46 19.00 7.61
N ILE A 50 -10.16 18.79 7.85
CA ILE A 50 -9.57 18.96 9.18
C ILE A 50 -9.62 20.43 9.64
N HIS A 51 -9.37 21.38 8.73
CA HIS A 51 -9.26 22.80 9.07
C HIS A 51 -10.59 23.57 9.04
N THR A 52 -11.57 23.11 8.27
CA THR A 52 -12.83 23.83 8.04
C THR A 52 -14.07 23.03 8.44
N HIS A 53 -13.91 21.75 8.80
CA HIS A 53 -15.00 20.78 8.98
C HIS A 53 -15.90 20.58 7.74
N TYR A 54 -15.53 21.18 6.61
CA TYR A 54 -16.29 21.07 5.38
C TYR A 54 -16.01 19.75 4.66
N THR A 55 -17.07 19.13 4.14
CA THR A 55 -16.99 17.92 3.31
C THR A 55 -17.69 18.18 1.99
N TYR A 56 -16.94 18.04 0.88
CA TYR A 56 -17.50 18.16 -0.47
C TYR A 56 -18.61 17.13 -0.70
N SER A 57 -19.70 17.60 -1.30
CA SER A 57 -20.87 16.80 -1.61
C SER A 57 -20.58 15.68 -2.62
N SER A 58 -21.46 14.68 -2.68
CA SER A 58 -21.38 13.61 -3.68
C SER A 58 -21.35 14.13 -5.13
N LEU A 59 -22.04 15.24 -5.41
CA LEU A 59 -22.05 15.86 -6.73
C LEU A 59 -20.67 16.46 -7.07
N GLU A 60 -20.08 17.20 -6.14
CA GLU A 60 -18.73 17.78 -6.32
C GLU A 60 -17.67 16.69 -6.45
N ASN A 61 -17.79 15.62 -5.66
CA ASN A 61 -16.90 14.47 -5.76
C ASN A 61 -16.96 13.79 -7.13
N ARG A 62 -18.15 13.71 -7.74
CA ARG A 62 -18.29 13.23 -9.13
C ARG A 62 -17.64 14.19 -10.12
N LYS A 63 -17.80 15.51 -9.94
CA LYS A 63 -17.13 16.51 -10.80
C LYS A 63 -15.60 16.38 -10.71
N PHE A 64 -15.05 16.24 -9.51
CA PHE A 64 -13.61 16.01 -9.31
C PHE A 64 -13.13 14.72 -9.95
N ALA A 65 -13.87 13.62 -9.77
CA ALA A 65 -13.51 12.34 -10.36
C ALA A 65 -13.51 12.40 -11.90
N HIS A 66 -14.51 13.06 -12.49
CA HIS A 66 -14.56 13.26 -13.93
C HIS A 66 -13.39 14.13 -14.42
N PHE A 67 -13.10 15.23 -13.73
CA PHE A 67 -11.97 16.09 -14.07
C PHE A 67 -10.62 15.33 -14.04
N ILE A 68 -10.35 14.56 -12.99
CA ILE A 68 -9.08 13.82 -12.88
C ILE A 68 -8.97 12.68 -13.89
N LYS A 69 -10.06 11.97 -14.19
CA LYS A 69 -10.03 10.79 -15.07
C LYS A 69 -10.18 11.12 -16.54
N THR A 70 -10.82 12.23 -16.88
CA THR A 70 -11.17 12.56 -18.27
C THR A 70 -10.48 13.84 -18.74
N ASN A 71 -10.67 14.98 -18.06
CA ASN A 71 -10.11 16.25 -18.52
C ASN A 71 -8.58 16.31 -18.38
N LEU A 72 -8.08 16.01 -17.18
CA LEU A 72 -6.68 16.21 -16.84
C LEU A 72 -5.72 15.36 -17.70
N PRO A 73 -6.03 14.09 -18.05
CA PRO A 73 -5.15 13.30 -18.92
C PRO A 73 -5.12 13.81 -20.36
N ILE A 74 -6.25 14.26 -20.89
CA ILE A 74 -6.36 14.80 -22.26
C ILE A 74 -5.64 16.14 -22.36
N GLU A 75 -5.80 17.00 -21.35
CA GLU A 75 -5.30 18.38 -21.40
C GLU A 75 -3.81 18.52 -21.03
N GLU A 76 -3.28 17.62 -20.18
CA GLU A 76 -1.92 17.72 -19.65
C GLU A 76 -1.02 16.52 -20.03
N ASN A 77 -1.48 15.64 -20.92
CA ASN A 77 -0.77 14.42 -21.36
C ASN A 77 -0.24 13.57 -20.19
N LEU A 78 -1.08 13.34 -19.17
CA LEU A 78 -0.71 12.50 -18.02
C LEU A 78 -0.45 11.06 -18.46
N SER A 79 0.56 10.43 -17.87
CA SER A 79 0.78 9.00 -18.04
C SER A 79 -0.36 8.21 -17.38
N THR A 80 -0.98 7.33 -18.16
CA THR A 80 -1.97 6.33 -17.70
C THR A 80 -1.33 4.98 -17.40
N ASP A 81 -0.03 4.84 -17.68
CA ASP A 81 0.64 3.55 -17.66
C ASP A 81 0.84 3.08 -16.24
N ALA A 82 0.51 1.80 -16.01
CA ALA A 82 0.82 1.15 -14.78
C ALA A 82 2.33 0.87 -14.73
N ARG A 83 2.97 1.25 -13.62
CA ARG A 83 4.36 0.85 -13.37
C ARG A 83 4.45 -0.68 -13.47
N PRO A 84 5.36 -1.23 -14.29
CA PRO A 84 5.63 -2.66 -14.24
C PRO A 84 6.13 -2.98 -12.83
N ARG A 85 5.38 -3.80 -12.10
CA ARG A 85 5.78 -4.23 -10.76
C ARG A 85 6.74 -5.40 -10.94
N PRO A 86 8.04 -5.26 -10.64
CA PRO A 86 8.90 -6.41 -10.60
C PRO A 86 8.39 -7.33 -9.49
N ILE A 87 7.95 -8.53 -9.87
CA ILE A 87 7.52 -9.55 -8.92
C ILE A 87 8.77 -10.32 -8.52
N ALA A 88 9.06 -10.39 -7.23
CA ALA A 88 10.16 -11.19 -6.73
C ALA A 88 9.86 -12.68 -7.00
N PRO A 89 10.69 -13.40 -7.78
CA PRO A 89 10.52 -14.84 -7.96
C PRO A 89 10.86 -15.59 -6.68
N LEU A 90 10.45 -16.85 -6.59
CA LEU A 90 10.72 -17.71 -5.42
C LEU A 90 12.22 -17.78 -5.07
N ALA A 91 13.10 -17.81 -6.09
CA ALA A 91 14.54 -17.80 -5.90
C ALA A 91 15.04 -16.59 -5.07
N VAL A 92 14.43 -15.41 -5.25
CA VAL A 92 14.78 -14.23 -4.44
C VAL A 92 14.34 -14.40 -2.99
N ALA A 93 13.21 -15.06 -2.73
CA ALA A 93 12.80 -15.37 -1.37
C ALA A 93 13.76 -16.37 -0.70
N GLU A 94 14.23 -17.38 -1.44
CA GLU A 94 15.23 -18.34 -0.95
C GLU A 94 16.57 -17.66 -0.61
N ASP A 95 17.02 -16.73 -1.45
CA ASP A 95 18.22 -15.93 -1.21
C ASP A 95 18.07 -15.07 0.05
N LEU A 96 16.92 -14.39 0.23
CA LEU A 96 16.62 -13.59 1.41
C LEU A 96 16.57 -14.44 2.69
N ILE A 97 15.93 -15.60 2.64
CA ILE A 97 15.88 -16.54 3.78
C ILE A 97 17.30 -17.02 4.11
N THR A 98 18.09 -17.38 3.10
CA THR A 98 19.47 -17.83 3.28
C THR A 98 20.34 -16.73 3.89
N PHE A 99 20.21 -15.50 3.40
CA PHE A 99 20.89 -14.33 3.96
C PHE A 99 20.51 -14.12 5.42
N LEU A 100 19.21 -14.10 5.75
CA LEU A 100 18.74 -13.92 7.13
C LEU A 100 19.18 -15.05 8.07
N TRP A 101 19.46 -16.26 7.56
CA TRP A 101 20.01 -17.36 8.35
C TRP A 101 21.53 -17.28 8.51
N ARG A 102 22.26 -16.95 7.44
CA ARG A 102 23.72 -17.10 7.36
C ARG A 102 24.50 -15.83 7.64
N CYS A 103 23.93 -14.67 7.33
CA CYS A 103 24.60 -13.38 7.48
C CYS A 103 24.11 -12.70 8.76
N ASP A 104 25.07 -12.34 9.62
CA ASP A 104 24.84 -11.52 10.82
C ASP A 104 25.43 -10.13 10.61
N GLU A 105 25.20 -9.55 9.43
CA GLU A 105 25.79 -8.28 9.01
C GLU A 105 25.10 -7.07 9.65
N TYR A 106 23.90 -7.26 10.22
CA TYR A 106 23.13 -6.20 10.86
C TYR A 106 23.00 -6.45 12.35
N GLU A 107 23.22 -5.39 13.15
CA GLU A 107 22.83 -5.37 14.57
C GLU A 107 21.30 -5.36 14.66
N TYR A 108 20.69 -6.55 14.60
CA TYR A 108 19.28 -6.66 14.89
C TYR A 108 19.06 -6.40 16.38
N PRO A 109 18.03 -5.61 16.76
CA PRO A 109 17.70 -5.37 18.17
C PRO A 109 17.46 -6.66 18.96
N SER A 110 17.06 -7.74 18.28
CA SER A 110 16.92 -9.08 18.84
C SER A 110 17.16 -10.14 17.76
N SER A 111 17.85 -11.23 18.11
CA SER A 111 17.98 -12.42 17.26
C SER A 111 16.63 -13.02 16.85
N ARG A 112 15.57 -12.78 17.65
CA ARG A 112 14.19 -13.18 17.33
C ARG A 112 13.64 -12.50 16.08
N SER A 113 14.01 -11.24 15.84
CA SER A 113 13.47 -10.46 14.72
C SER A 113 13.82 -11.08 13.37
N ARG A 114 15.01 -11.69 13.26
CA ARG A 114 15.42 -12.44 12.06
C ARG A 114 14.50 -13.63 11.79
N LEU A 115 14.22 -14.44 12.82
CA LEU A 115 13.33 -15.60 12.69
C LEU A 115 11.91 -15.19 12.31
N GLN A 116 11.41 -14.09 12.88
CA GLN A 116 10.10 -13.55 12.53
C GLN A 116 10.05 -13.07 11.07
N LEU A 117 11.09 -12.38 10.60
CA LEU A 117 11.19 -11.96 9.19
C LEU A 117 11.25 -13.16 8.23
N ILE A 118 12.07 -14.16 8.54
CA ILE A 118 12.14 -15.42 7.76
C ILE A 118 10.75 -16.05 7.67
N PHE A 119 10.06 -16.16 8.81
CA PHE A 119 8.73 -16.74 8.86
C PHE A 119 7.71 -15.95 8.03
N CYS A 120 7.73 -14.61 8.10
CA CYS A 120 6.89 -13.77 7.26
C CYS A 120 7.17 -13.94 5.76
N ILE A 121 8.44 -14.02 5.35
CA ILE A 121 8.81 -14.23 3.93
C ILE A 121 8.27 -15.57 3.43
N ILE A 122 8.38 -16.64 4.24
CA ILE A 122 7.81 -17.95 3.91
C ILE A 122 6.30 -17.82 3.71
N ILE A 123 5.58 -17.21 4.65
CA ILE A 123 4.13 -17.04 4.51
C ILE A 123 3.78 -16.26 3.25
N PHE A 124 4.43 -15.13 2.99
CA PHE A 124 4.16 -14.31 1.80
C PHE A 124 4.46 -15.04 0.49
N ALA A 125 5.53 -15.83 0.44
CA ALA A 125 5.93 -16.57 -0.76
C ALA A 125 4.94 -17.69 -1.12
N PHE A 126 4.34 -18.35 -0.12
CA PHE A 126 3.45 -19.50 -0.35
C PHE A 126 1.96 -19.15 -0.36
N LEU A 127 1.52 -18.18 0.44
CA LEU A 127 0.09 -17.83 0.57
C LEU A 127 -0.31 -16.62 -0.29
N GLY A 128 0.64 -15.77 -0.69
CA GLY A 128 0.34 -14.57 -1.47
C GLY A 128 -0.56 -13.56 -0.74
N THR A 129 -0.62 -13.64 0.59
CA THR A 129 -1.46 -12.79 1.45
C THR A 129 -0.86 -11.40 1.63
N ARG A 130 -1.71 -10.44 1.99
CA ARG A 130 -1.26 -9.07 2.25
C ARG A 130 -0.61 -8.99 3.64
N PRO A 131 0.40 -8.14 3.87
CA PRO A 131 0.97 -7.96 5.20
C PRO A 131 -0.06 -7.63 6.29
N GLY A 132 -1.10 -6.85 5.97
CA GLY A 132 -2.17 -6.52 6.91
C GLY A 132 -3.12 -7.67 7.27
N GLU A 133 -3.08 -8.80 6.55
CA GLU A 133 -3.83 -10.01 6.91
C GLU A 133 -3.04 -10.89 7.90
N ILE A 134 -1.74 -10.63 8.05
CA ILE A 134 -0.84 -11.37 8.94
C ILE A 134 -0.53 -10.55 10.19
N ILE A 135 -0.22 -9.27 9.99
CA ILE A 135 0.28 -8.36 11.03
C ILE A 135 -0.84 -7.37 11.34
N ASP A 136 -1.29 -7.37 12.60
CA ASP A 136 -2.23 -6.39 13.09
C ASP A 136 -1.53 -5.04 13.36
N TYR A 137 -2.25 -3.95 13.13
CA TYR A 137 -1.80 -2.59 13.40
C TYR A 137 -2.90 -1.85 14.18
N GLU A 138 -2.60 -1.53 15.45
CA GLU A 138 -3.56 -0.96 16.42
C GLU A 138 -4.23 0.35 15.99
N SER A 139 -3.72 1.04 14.95
CA SER A 139 -4.25 2.35 14.56
C SER A 139 -5.53 2.30 13.74
N TYR A 140 -5.95 1.13 13.23
CA TYR A 140 -7.16 0.97 12.42
C TYR A 140 -8.30 0.33 13.21
N GLY A 141 -8.60 0.90 14.38
CA GLY A 141 -9.85 0.63 15.10
C GLY A 141 -10.06 -0.81 15.53
N ALA A 142 -9.23 -1.34 16.43
CA ALA A 142 -9.50 -2.46 17.34
C ALA A 142 -10.12 -3.77 16.78
N VAL A 143 -10.15 -3.99 15.46
CA VAL A 143 -10.50 -5.31 14.90
C VAL A 143 -9.19 -6.06 14.75
N ASN A 144 -8.89 -6.94 15.70
CA ASN A 144 -7.70 -7.79 15.68
C ASN A 144 -7.87 -8.88 14.61
N GLU A 145 -7.64 -8.50 13.36
CA GLU A 145 -7.77 -9.33 12.16
C GLU A 145 -6.45 -10.04 11.79
N GLY A 146 -5.37 -9.80 12.53
CA GLY A 146 -4.08 -10.43 12.31
C GLY A 146 -4.02 -11.91 12.72
N LEU A 147 -2.99 -12.60 12.24
CA LEU A 147 -2.72 -13.99 12.60
C LEU A 147 -2.32 -14.10 14.07
N GLN A 148 -2.99 -14.99 14.80
CA GLN A 148 -2.68 -15.32 16.18
C GLN A 148 -2.01 -16.70 16.26
N TYR A 149 -1.33 -16.97 17.38
CA TYR A 149 -0.66 -18.27 17.59
C TYR A 149 -1.60 -19.46 17.46
N GLN A 150 -2.87 -19.31 17.84
CA GLN A 150 -3.88 -20.37 17.74
C GLN A 150 -4.29 -20.69 16.30
N ASP A 151 -3.95 -19.82 15.34
CA ASP A 151 -4.27 -19.99 13.93
C ASP A 151 -3.15 -20.70 13.16
N LEU A 152 -2.15 -21.22 13.87
CA LEU A 152 -0.99 -21.90 13.31
C LEU A 152 -0.86 -23.29 13.93
N GLU A 153 -0.88 -24.32 13.09
CA GLU A 153 -0.56 -25.69 13.51
C GLU A 153 0.56 -26.28 12.68
N LEU A 154 1.59 -26.78 13.36
CA LEU A 154 2.70 -27.49 12.73
C LEU A 154 2.57 -28.98 13.03
N PHE A 155 2.48 -29.79 11.97
CA PHE A 155 2.47 -31.24 12.11
C PHE A 155 3.43 -31.88 11.12
N ARG A 156 3.81 -33.13 11.41
CA ARG A 156 4.66 -33.92 10.53
C ARG A 156 3.78 -34.76 9.62
N ASN A 157 3.92 -34.58 8.31
CA ASN A 157 3.24 -35.41 7.32
C ASN A 157 4.23 -36.41 6.71
N SER A 158 3.76 -37.62 6.46
CA SER A 158 4.53 -38.71 5.87
C SER A 158 3.64 -39.50 4.92
N THR A 159 3.33 -38.90 3.78
CA THR A 159 2.67 -39.58 2.65
C THR A 159 3.72 -40.14 1.69
N LEU A 160 3.26 -40.88 0.67
CA LEU A 160 4.12 -41.32 -0.44
C LEU A 160 4.67 -40.12 -1.25
N GLU A 161 3.97 -38.99 -1.25
CA GLU A 161 4.31 -37.79 -2.04
C GLU A 161 5.17 -36.77 -1.27
N TYR A 162 5.00 -36.68 0.06
CA TYR A 162 5.73 -35.74 0.89
C TYR A 162 6.04 -36.29 2.28
N LYS A 163 7.29 -36.13 2.69
CA LYS A 163 7.76 -36.49 4.03
C LYS A 163 8.47 -35.30 4.66
N GLY A 164 7.77 -34.60 5.54
CA GLY A 164 8.29 -33.38 6.15
C GLY A 164 7.31 -32.73 7.11
N PHE A 165 7.62 -31.49 7.51
CA PHE A 165 6.72 -30.67 8.31
C PHE A 165 5.73 -29.94 7.40
N VAL A 166 4.49 -29.82 7.85
CA VAL A 166 3.43 -29.06 7.20
C VAL A 166 2.92 -28.04 8.21
N LEU A 167 2.85 -26.80 7.77
CA LEU A 167 2.29 -25.70 8.54
C LEU A 167 0.89 -25.40 7.99
N HIS A 168 -0.13 -25.64 8.80
CA HIS A 168 -1.47 -25.16 8.55
C HIS A 168 -1.65 -23.77 9.14
N ILE A 169 -2.27 -22.90 8.35
CA ILE A 169 -2.53 -21.51 8.68
C ILE A 169 -4.01 -21.24 8.40
N TRP A 170 -4.77 -20.86 9.44
CA TRP A 170 -6.15 -20.42 9.29
C TRP A 170 -6.19 -18.90 9.13
N LEU A 171 -6.48 -18.44 7.92
CA LEU A 171 -6.73 -17.02 7.67
C LEU A 171 -8.10 -16.65 8.25
N ARG A 172 -8.20 -15.48 8.89
CA ARG A 172 -9.41 -15.02 9.59
C ARG A 172 -10.37 -14.20 8.72
N ASN A 173 -10.01 -13.95 7.46
CA ASN A 173 -10.73 -13.12 6.50
C ASN A 173 -11.41 -13.94 5.40
#